data_AF-A0A2V9JVH9-F1
#
_entry.id   AF-A0A2V9JVH9-F1
#
_cell.length_a   1.000
_cell.length_b   1.000
_cell.length_c   1.000
_cell.angle_alpha   90.00
_cell.angle_beta   90.00
_cell.angle_gamma   90.00
#
_symmetry.space_group_name_H-M   'P 1'
#
loop_
_entity.id
_entity.type
_entity.pdbx_description
1 polymer ?
#
loop_
_entity_poly.entity_id
_entity_poly.type
_entity_poly.pdbx_seq_one_letter_code
_entity_poly.pdbx_strand_id
1 'polypeptide(L)'
;MKADALKSRTAARGARQRGAVFLDRDGTISEEVGYVNHIDRLQVYPWTTEAIRKLNRAGLPVIVVTNQSGVGQGYFPEELVRQVHEKIVTELASGGAHV
;
A
#
# COMPACT_ATOMS: atom_id res chain seq x y z
N MET A 1 9.20 35.63 40.14
CA MET A 1 9.67 34.37 39.51
C MET A 1 8.64 33.31 39.87
N LYS A 2 7.82 32.72 39.00
CA LYS A 2 8.02 32.27 37.62
C LYS A 2 6.69 32.46 36.86
N ALA A 3 6.70 33.31 35.85
CA ALA A 3 5.83 33.15 34.69
C ALA A 3 6.68 32.37 33.69
N ASP A 4 6.26 31.15 33.31
CA ASP A 4 6.65 30.47 32.05
C ASP A 4 6.30 28.97 32.12
N ALA A 5 5.01 28.64 32.02
CA ALA A 5 4.58 27.28 31.71
C ALA A 5 3.32 27.24 30.84
N LEU A 6 3.05 28.30 30.06
CA LEU A 6 1.91 28.33 29.14
C LEU A 6 2.27 29.00 27.80
N LYS A 7 3.40 28.61 27.20
CA LYS A 7 3.76 29.01 25.84
C LYS A 7 4.46 27.87 25.11
N SER A 8 3.70 26.86 24.66
CA SER A 8 4.11 26.06 23.50
C SER A 8 2.95 25.20 22.96
N ARG A 9 1.86 25.85 22.53
CA ARG A 9 0.81 25.17 21.73
C ARG A 9 0.53 25.87 20.39
N THR A 10 1.40 26.79 19.97
CA THR A 10 1.08 27.71 18.88
C THR A 10 2.09 27.69 17.72
N ALA A 11 2.82 26.60 17.52
CA ALA A 11 3.80 26.51 16.43
C ALA A 11 3.86 25.10 15.78
N ALA A 12 2.77 24.69 15.13
CA ALA A 12 2.80 23.63 14.10
C ALA A 12 1.55 23.61 13.18
N ARG A 13 0.78 24.69 13.12
CA ARG A 13 -0.51 24.72 12.38
C ARG A 13 -0.34 25.11 10.90
N GLY A 14 0.73 24.63 10.26
CA GLY A 14 1.13 25.02 8.90
C GLY A 14 1.20 23.88 7.88
N ALA A 15 1.34 22.63 8.32
CA ALA A 15 1.21 21.47 7.46
C ALA A 15 -0.11 20.76 7.79
N ARG A 16 -1.08 20.77 6.88
CA ARG A 16 -2.26 19.89 6.98
C ARG A 16 -1.73 18.46 7.09
N GLN A 17 -1.94 17.78 8.22
CA GLN A 17 -1.67 16.35 8.30
C GLN A 17 -2.53 15.66 7.23
N ARG A 18 -1.88 15.13 6.19
CA ARG A 18 -2.56 14.33 5.16
C ARG A 18 -2.57 12.89 5.65
N GLY A 19 -3.76 12.31 5.76
CA GLY A 19 -3.90 10.88 6.02
C GLY A 19 -3.41 10.06 4.82
N ALA A 20 -3.16 8.77 5.06
CA ALA A 20 -2.84 7.78 4.04
C ALA A 20 -3.63 6.50 4.30
N VAL A 21 -3.82 5.69 3.27
CA VAL A 21 -4.43 4.36 3.38
C VAL A 21 -3.36 3.31 3.20
N PHE A 22 -3.19 2.46 4.20
CA PHE A 22 -2.29 1.32 4.15
C PHE A 22 -3.12 0.06 3.85
N LEU A 23 -2.71 -0.69 2.84
CA LEU A 23 -3.39 -1.89 2.39
C LEU A 23 -2.43 -3.08 2.47
N ASP A 24 -2.96 -4.23 2.87
CA ASP A 24 -2.28 -5.49 2.61
C ASP A 24 -2.38 -5.86 1.11
N ARG A 25 -1.55 -6.80 0.66
CA ARG A 25 -1.58 -7.33 -0.70
C ARG A 25 -2.48 -8.57 -0.80
N ASP A 26 -2.07 -9.65 -0.14
CA ASP A 26 -2.71 -10.95 -0.25
C ASP A 26 -3.99 -10.97 0.60
N GLY A 27 -5.10 -11.47 0.03
CA GLY A 27 -6.43 -11.41 0.65
C GLY A 27 -7.07 -10.01 0.70
N THR A 28 -6.41 -8.97 0.17
CA THR A 28 -6.93 -7.59 0.15
C THR A 28 -6.96 -7.00 -1.25
N ILE A 29 -5.80 -6.89 -1.91
CA ILE A 29 -5.65 -6.41 -3.30
C ILE A 29 -5.81 -7.58 -4.25
N SER A 30 -5.21 -8.72 -3.92
CA SER A 30 -5.24 -9.98 -4.66
C SER A 30 -5.79 -11.13 -3.81
N GLU A 31 -6.16 -12.23 -4.46
CA GLU A 31 -6.59 -13.44 -3.78
C GLU A 31 -5.51 -14.00 -2.83
N GLU A 32 -5.93 -14.51 -1.67
CA GLU A 32 -5.07 -15.23 -0.74
C GLU A 32 -4.90 -16.67 -1.22
N VAL A 33 -3.68 -17.02 -1.63
CA VAL A 33 -3.34 -18.35 -2.15
C VAL A 33 -2.17 -19.00 -1.38
N GLY A 34 -1.88 -18.49 -0.18
CA GLY A 34 -0.63 -18.72 0.52
C GLY A 34 0.50 -17.98 -0.17
N TYR A 35 1.59 -18.67 -0.50
CA TYR A 35 2.69 -18.04 -1.23
C TYR A 35 2.37 -17.87 -2.70
N VAL A 36 2.38 -16.62 -3.18
CA VAL A 36 2.45 -16.30 -4.63
C VAL A 36 3.87 -16.62 -5.11
N ASN A 37 4.17 -17.92 -5.25
CA ASN A 37 5.46 -18.46 -5.64
C ASN A 37 5.63 -18.63 -7.17
N HIS A 38 4.61 -18.25 -7.94
CA HIS A 38 4.65 -18.10 -9.40
C HIS A 38 3.77 -16.92 -9.82
N ILE A 39 4.17 -16.20 -10.86
CA ILE A 39 3.46 -14.99 -11.31
C ILE A 39 2.02 -15.27 -11.76
N ASP A 40 1.77 -16.45 -12.34
CA ASP A 40 0.44 -16.85 -12.83
C ASP A 40 -0.56 -17.14 -11.72
N ARG A 41 -0.10 -17.22 -10.45
CA ARG A 41 -0.97 -17.37 -9.29
C ARG A 41 -1.49 -16.04 -8.77
N LEU A 42 -0.96 -14.91 -9.26
CA LEU A 42 -1.47 -13.60 -8.89
C LEU A 42 -2.84 -13.38 -9.55
N GLN A 43 -3.86 -13.16 -8.73
CA GLN A 43 -5.19 -12.76 -9.18
C GLN A 43 -5.61 -11.51 -8.42
N VAL A 44 -5.58 -10.35 -9.07
CA VAL A 44 -6.07 -9.08 -8.50
C VAL A 44 -7.60 -9.12 -8.51
N TYR A 45 -8.23 -8.75 -7.39
CA TYR A 45 -9.69 -8.72 -7.34
C TYR A 45 -10.26 -7.71 -8.34
N PRO A 46 -11.40 -8.00 -8.98
CA PRO A 46 -11.96 -7.14 -10.02
C PRO A 46 -12.39 -5.76 -9.50
N TRP A 47 -12.63 -5.61 -8.20
CA TRP A 47 -12.98 -4.33 -7.56
C TRP A 47 -11.77 -3.52 -7.08
N THR A 48 -10.58 -4.09 -7.02
CA THR A 48 -9.37 -3.47 -6.43
C THR A 48 -9.02 -2.16 -7.13
N THR A 49 -8.97 -2.16 -8.46
CA THR A 49 -8.62 -0.97 -9.26
C THR A 49 -9.59 0.18 -9.01
N GLU A 50 -10.89 -0.10 -8.97
CA GLU A 50 -11.90 0.94 -8.70
C GLU A 50 -11.78 1.50 -7.27
N ALA A 51 -11.56 0.62 -6.29
CA ALA A 51 -11.40 1.02 -4.90
C ALA A 51 -10.17 1.94 -4.71
N ILE A 52 -9.02 1.54 -5.24
CA ILE A 52 -7.79 2.33 -5.17
C ILE A 52 -7.95 3.66 -5.93
N ARG A 53 -8.57 3.65 -7.11
CA ARG A 53 -8.84 4.87 -7.87
C ARG A 53 -9.69 5.88 -7.08
N LYS A 54 -10.67 5.41 -6.30
CA LYS A 54 -11.49 6.29 -5.44
C LYS A 54 -10.63 6.95 -4.34
N LEU A 55 -9.71 6.20 -3.74
CA LEU A 55 -8.75 6.73 -2.76
C LEU A 55 -7.80 7.76 -3.39
N ASN A 56 -7.26 7.45 -4.57
CA ASN A 56 -6.39 8.39 -5.31
C ASN A 56 -7.13 9.70 -5.63
N ARG A 57 -8.39 9.63 -6.08
CA ARG A 57 -9.23 10.81 -6.37
C ARG A 57 -9.57 11.62 -5.12
N ALA A 58 -9.61 10.99 -3.95
CA ALA A 58 -9.74 11.67 -2.68
C ALA A 58 -8.45 12.37 -2.21
N GLY A 59 -7.35 12.26 -2.97
CA GLY A 59 -6.05 12.84 -2.64
C GLY A 59 -5.33 12.10 -1.50
N LEU A 60 -5.71 10.85 -1.23
CA LEU A 60 -5.08 10.00 -0.23
C LEU A 60 -3.97 9.17 -0.90
N PRO A 61 -2.73 9.20 -0.39
CA PRO A 61 -1.72 8.21 -0.73
C PRO A 61 -2.24 6.82 -0.33
N VAL A 62 -2.08 5.86 -1.24
CA VAL A 62 -2.35 4.45 -0.97
C VAL A 62 -1.00 3.76 -0.92
N ILE A 63 -0.73 3.00 0.14
CA ILE A 63 0.57 2.38 0.39
C ILE A 63 0.32 0.90 0.63
N VAL A 64 0.96 0.04 -0.16
CA VAL A 64 0.88 -1.41 0.05
C VAL A 64 1.94 -1.82 1.07
N VAL A 65 1.53 -2.55 2.09
CA VAL A 65 2.39 -3.12 3.12
C VAL A 65 2.08 -4.60 3.20
N THR A 66 3.06 -5.44 2.86
CA THR A 66 2.86 -6.90 2.81
C THR A 66 4.03 -7.64 3.42
N ASN A 67 3.72 -8.74 4.12
CA ASN A 67 4.73 -9.66 4.64
C ASN A 67 5.00 -10.78 3.64
N GLN A 68 6.25 -10.91 3.17
CA GLN A 68 6.66 -11.92 2.20
C GLN A 68 7.67 -12.90 2.80
N SER A 69 7.25 -13.58 3.88
CA SER A 69 8.09 -14.50 4.65
C SER A 69 8.67 -15.67 3.84
N GLY A 70 8.01 -16.04 2.74
CA GLY A 70 8.47 -17.11 1.83
C GLY A 70 9.83 -16.83 1.20
N VAL A 71 10.23 -15.55 1.09
CA VAL A 71 11.60 -15.16 0.67
C VAL A 71 12.62 -15.64 1.70
N GLY A 72 12.41 -15.30 2.98
CA GLY A 72 13.30 -15.69 4.08
C GLY A 72 13.33 -17.20 4.34
N GLN A 73 12.26 -17.91 3.95
CA GLN A 73 12.17 -19.37 4.03
C GLN A 73 12.74 -20.09 2.80
N GLY A 74 13.14 -19.35 1.75
CA GLY A 74 13.72 -19.92 0.53
C GLY A 74 12.70 -20.58 -0.42
N TYR A 75 11.40 -20.29 -0.28
CA TYR A 75 10.38 -20.83 -1.18
C TYR A 75 10.39 -20.18 -2.57
N PHE A 76 10.84 -18.93 -2.66
CA PHE A 76 10.98 -18.18 -3.92
C PHE A 76 11.96 -17.00 -3.75
N PRO A 77 12.58 -16.52 -4.85
CA PRO A 77 13.49 -15.37 -4.80
C PRO A 77 12.75 -14.05 -4.61
N GLU A 78 13.42 -13.04 -4.06
CA GLU A 78 12.92 -11.67 -3.94
C GLU A 78 12.52 -11.07 -5.31
N GLU A 79 13.21 -11.45 -6.38
CA GLU A 79 12.88 -11.02 -7.74
C GLU A 79 11.45 -11.40 -8.15
N LEU A 80 10.92 -12.53 -7.68
CA LEU A 80 9.53 -12.89 -7.94
C LEU A 80 8.57 -11.90 -7.26
N VAL A 81 8.87 -11.47 -6.04
CA VAL A 81 8.07 -10.46 -5.32
C VAL A 81 8.04 -9.15 -6.12
N ARG A 82 9.18 -8.75 -6.67
CA ARG A 82 9.29 -7.57 -7.53
C ARG A 82 8.40 -7.68 -8.77
N GLN A 83 8.44 -8.83 -9.46
CA GLN A 83 7.58 -9.11 -10.63
C GLN A 83 6.09 -9.08 -10.29
N VAL A 84 5.70 -9.66 -9.15
CA VAL A 84 4.32 -9.60 -8.64
C VAL A 84 3.90 -8.14 -8.43
N HIS A 85 4.73 -7.32 -7.79
CA HIS A 85 4.43 -5.90 -7.58
C HIS A 85 4.31 -5.12 -8.90
N GLU A 86 5.20 -5.36 -9.87
CA GLU A 86 5.13 -4.74 -11.20
C GLU A 86 3.84 -5.10 -11.94
N LYS A 87 3.42 -6.36 -11.86
CA LYS A 87 2.16 -6.81 -12.46
C LYS A 87 0.95 -6.11 -11.82
N ILE A 88 0.90 -6.01 -10.49
CA ILE A 88 -0.15 -5.27 -9.78
C ILE A 88 -0.18 -3.81 -10.23
N VAL A 89 0.97 -3.11 -10.21
CA VAL A 89 1.05 -1.69 -10.62
C VAL A 89 0.58 -1.51 -12.07
N THR A 90 0.96 -2.42 -12.97
CA THR A 90 0.55 -2.38 -14.37
C THR A 90 -0.97 -2.55 -14.52
N GLU A 91 -1.55 -3.51 -13.82
CA GLU A 91 -3.00 -3.74 -13.83
C GLU A 91 -3.77 -2.54 -13.25
N LEU A 92 -3.30 -1.95 -12.15
CA LEU A 92 -3.89 -0.74 -11.57
C LEU A 92 -3.82 0.46 -12.53
N ALA A 93 -2.66 0.67 -13.15
CA ALA A 93 -2.43 1.78 -14.07
C ALA A 93 -3.36 1.70 -15.30
N SER A 94 -3.67 0.49 -15.78
CA SER A 94 -4.62 0.28 -16.88
C SER A 94 -6.02 0.85 -16.61
N GLY A 95 -6.42 0.93 -15.33
CA GLY A 95 -7.68 1.53 -14.90
C GLY A 95 -7.53 2.91 -14.25
N GLY A 96 -6.36 3.56 -14.36
CA GLY A 96 -6.09 4.89 -13.79
C GLY A 96 -6.00 4.92 -12.26
N ALA A 97 -5.62 3.80 -11.64
CA ALA A 97 -5.32 3.69 -10.21
C ALA A 97 -3.80 3.58 -9.99
N HIS A 98 -3.34 3.96 -8.80
CA HIS A 98 -1.94 3.81 -8.40
C HIS A 98 -1.80 3.61 -6.89
N VAL A 99 -0.71 2.95 -6.51
CA VAL A 99 -0.22 2.75 -5.14
C VAL A 99 1.25 3.10 -5.08
#